data_AF-A0A8J3C737-F1
#
_entry.id   AF-A0A8J3C737-F1
#
_cell.length_a   1.000
_cell.length_b   1.000
_cell.length_c   1.000
_cell.angle_alpha   90.00
_cell.angle_beta   90.00
_cell.angle_gamma   90.00
#
_symmetry.space_group_name_H-M   'P 1'
#
loop_
_entity.id
_entity.type
_entity.pdbx_description
1 polymer ?
#
loop_
_entity_poly.entity_id
_entity_poly.type
_entity_poly.pdbx_seq_one_letter_code
_entity_poly.pdbx_strand_id
1 'polypeptide(L)'
;MLSRRERQQLARIELWFEQSDPELAEALATGRPTGAGRRRWPYLVLLYLGAVLSLAGVVAASPTSFFGGLVILTGTALAYLWRREKQQRRLP
;
A
#
# COMPACT_ATOMS: atom_id res chain seq x y z
N MET A 1 -29.96 0.95 -22.56
CA MET A 1 -29.14 2.04 -23.10
C MET A 1 -29.14 3.17 -22.09
N LEU A 2 -27.98 3.57 -21.57
CA LEU A 2 -27.89 4.63 -20.55
C LEU A 2 -28.39 5.96 -21.11
N SER A 3 -29.27 6.62 -20.35
CA SER A 3 -29.82 7.96 -20.59
C SER A 3 -28.71 9.01 -20.62
N ARG A 4 -28.91 10.11 -21.37
CA ARG A 4 -27.95 11.23 -21.43
C ARG A 4 -27.58 11.78 -20.05
N ARG A 5 -28.53 11.76 -19.09
CA ARG A 5 -28.28 12.21 -17.71
C ARG A 5 -27.40 11.24 -16.93
N GLU A 6 -27.60 9.94 -17.13
CA GLU A 6 -26.79 8.90 -16.49
C GLU A 6 -25.33 8.97 -16.97
N ARG A 7 -25.11 9.25 -18.26
CA ARG A 7 -23.75 9.46 -18.80
C ARG A 7 -23.07 10.70 -18.22
N GLN A 8 -23.81 11.79 -18.01
CA GLN A 8 -23.26 13.01 -17.40
C GLN A 8 -22.92 12.82 -15.92
N GLN A 9 -23.71 12.02 -15.20
CA GLN A 9 -23.42 11.66 -13.81
C GLN A 9 -22.18 10.76 -13.71
N LEU A 10 -22.05 9.78 -14.61
CA LEU A 10 -20.83 8.95 -14.68
C LEU A 10 -19.59 9.80 -14.98
N ALA A 11 -19.65 10.70 -15.97
CA ALA A 11 -18.53 11.56 -16.32
C ALA A 11 -18.10 12.46 -15.14
N ARG A 12 -19.05 12.91 -14.32
CA ARG A 12 -18.74 13.69 -13.12
C ARG A 12 -18.06 12.85 -12.04
N ILE A 13 -18.48 11.59 -11.87
CA ILE A 13 -17.89 10.65 -10.92
C ILE A 13 -16.46 10.30 -11.37
N GLU A 14 -16.27 10.04 -12.66
CA GLU A 14 -14.98 9.71 -13.26
C GLU A 14 -13.98 10.86 -13.11
N LEU A 15 -14.41 12.09 -13.37
CA LEU A 15 -13.56 13.28 -13.20
C LEU A 15 -13.20 13.56 -11.73
N TRP A 16 -14.10 13.23 -10.80
CA TRP A 16 -13.82 13.29 -9.36
C TRP A 16 -12.83 12.21 -8.93
N PHE A 17 -12.94 10.99 -9.47
CA PHE A 17 -12.02 9.89 -9.20
C PHE A 17 -10.61 10.13 -9.77
N GLU A 18 -10.50 10.66 -11.00
CA GLU A 18 -9.21 11.03 -11.60
C GLU A 18 -8.44 12.05 -10.76
N GLN A 19 -9.15 13.01 -10.15
CA GLN A 19 -8.53 14.01 -9.28
C GLN A 19 -8.16 13.48 -7.89
N SER A 20 -8.90 12.51 -7.36
CA SER A 20 -8.71 12.04 -5.97
C SER A 20 -7.80 10.81 -5.86
N ASP A 21 -7.75 9.94 -6.88
CA ASP A 21 -6.88 8.76 -6.91
C ASP A 21 -6.42 8.41 -8.34
N PRO A 22 -5.36 9.06 -8.85
CA PRO A 22 -4.88 8.87 -10.22
C PRO A 22 -4.35 7.45 -10.47
N GLU A 23 -3.82 6.74 -9.45
CA GLU A 23 -3.41 5.34 -9.59
C GLU A 23 -4.63 4.44 -9.84
N LEU A 24 -5.74 4.68 -9.14
CA LEU A 24 -6.97 3.93 -9.32
C LEU A 24 -7.62 4.21 -10.68
N ALA A 25 -7.62 5.46 -11.14
CA ALA A 25 -8.13 5.84 -12.45
C ALA A 25 -7.34 5.15 -13.59
N GLU A 26 -6.01 5.09 -13.49
CA GLU A 26 -5.17 4.40 -14.46
C GLU A 26 -5.43 2.87 -14.46
N ALA A 27 -5.70 2.28 -13.29
CA ALA A 27 -6.09 0.87 -13.14
C ALA A 27 -7.42 0.55 -13.85
N LEU A 28 -8.41 1.41 -13.63
CA LEU A 28 -9.75 1.27 -14.18
C LEU A 28 -9.73 1.48 -15.71
N ALA A 29 -8.98 2.47 -16.18
CA ALA A 29 -8.83 2.77 -17.61
C ALA A 29 -8.12 1.64 -18.38
N THR A 30 -7.12 1.00 -17.77
CA THR A 30 -6.37 -0.10 -18.41
C THR A 30 -7.00 -1.47 -18.19
N GLY A 31 -8.05 -1.59 -17.37
CA GLY A 31 -8.69 -2.86 -17.01
C GLY A 31 -7.74 -3.84 -16.32
N ARG A 32 -6.60 -3.36 -15.83
CA ARG A 32 -5.56 -4.16 -15.19
C ARG A 32 -5.54 -3.83 -13.69
N PRO A 33 -5.58 -4.83 -12.81
CA PRO A 33 -5.46 -4.58 -11.37
C PRO A 33 -4.14 -3.85 -11.11
N THR A 34 -4.24 -2.68 -10.47
CA THR A 34 -3.12 -1.80 -10.14
C THR A 34 -2.06 -2.57 -9.36
N GLY A 35 -0.87 -2.73 -9.94
CA GLY A 35 0.41 -2.82 -9.23
C GLY A 35 0.59 -3.85 -8.09
N ALA A 36 -0.31 -4.84 -7.92
CA ALA A 36 -0.34 -5.65 -6.70
C ALA A 36 0.74 -6.75 -6.63
N GLY A 37 1.35 -7.14 -7.76
CA GLY A 37 2.10 -8.40 -7.81
C GLY A 37 3.57 -8.37 -7.40
N ARG A 38 4.35 -7.35 -7.80
CA ARG A 38 5.80 -7.57 -7.96
C ARG A 38 6.73 -6.81 -7.02
N ARG A 39 6.25 -5.81 -6.26
CA ARG A 39 7.12 -4.92 -5.46
C ARG A 39 6.78 -4.84 -3.97
N ARG A 40 5.67 -5.44 -3.52
CA ARG A 40 5.24 -5.47 -2.10
C ARG A 40 5.75 -6.69 -1.34
N TRP A 41 6.09 -7.78 -2.03
CA TRP A 41 6.57 -9.02 -1.43
C TRP A 41 7.74 -8.85 -0.43
N PRO A 42 8.80 -8.05 -0.68
CA PRO A 42 9.87 -7.90 0.29
C PRO A 42 9.40 -7.26 1.61
N TYR A 43 8.43 -6.35 1.59
CA TYR A 43 7.86 -5.79 2.83
C TYR A 43 6.99 -6.78 3.57
N LEU A 44 6.23 -7.61 2.86
CA LEU A 44 5.41 -8.66 3.47
C LEU A 44 6.30 -9.71 4.16
N VAL A 45 7.40 -10.09 3.52
CA VAL A 45 8.41 -10.99 4.11
C VAL A 45 9.03 -10.37 5.36
N LEU A 46 9.41 -9.09 5.30
CA LEU A 46 10.04 -8.40 6.43
C LEU A 46 9.05 -8.19 7.59
N LEU A 47 7.80 -7.88 7.29
CA LEU A 47 6.71 -7.78 8.27
C LEU A 47 6.46 -9.12 8.96
N TYR A 48 6.35 -10.19 8.17
CA TYR A 48 6.14 -11.55 8.71
C TYR A 48 7.32 -11.97 9.59
N LEU A 49 8.55 -11.73 9.14
CA LEU A 49 9.76 -12.02 9.91
C LEU A 49 9.77 -11.23 11.23
N GLY A 50 9.48 -9.92 11.19
CA GLY A 50 9.40 -9.08 12.39
C GLY A 50 8.32 -9.53 13.37
N ALA A 51 7.16 -9.99 12.86
CA ALA A 51 6.08 -10.53 13.69
C ALA A 51 6.49 -11.84 14.37
N VAL A 52 7.11 -12.77 13.62
CA VAL A 52 7.58 -14.05 14.16
C VAL A 52 8.67 -13.84 15.22
N LEU A 53 9.65 -12.96 14.96
CA LEU A 53 10.69 -12.64 15.95
C LEU A 53 10.12 -11.99 17.21
N SER A 54 9.17 -11.07 17.07
CA SER A 54 8.50 -10.43 18.22
C SER A 54 7.76 -11.47 19.06
N LEU A 55 6.99 -12.35 18.42
CA LEU A 55 6.22 -13.39 19.10
C LEU A 55 7.15 -14.40 19.79
N ALA A 56 8.22 -14.83 19.12
CA ALA A 56 9.23 -15.71 19.69
C ALA A 56 9.93 -15.07 20.90
N GLY A 57 10.21 -13.76 20.85
CA GLY A 57 10.78 -13.02 21.97
C GLY A 57 9.86 -12.96 23.19
N VAL A 58 8.55 -12.80 22.98
CA VAL A 58 7.54 -12.85 24.05
C VAL A 58 7.49 -14.23 24.67
N VAL A 59 7.42 -15.29 23.86
CA VAL A 59 7.37 -16.68 24.34
C VAL A 59 8.65 -17.06 25.09
N ALA A 60 9.81 -16.62 24.62
CA ALA A 60 11.10 -16.86 25.24
C ALA A 60 11.41 -15.94 26.44
N ALA A 61 10.50 -15.02 26.80
CA ALA A 61 10.72 -13.95 27.79
C ALA A 61 12.04 -13.20 27.60
N SER A 62 12.47 -13.05 26.33
CA SER A 62 13.76 -12.48 25.95
C SER A 62 13.56 -11.03 25.48
N PRO A 63 13.97 -10.03 26.28
CA PRO A 63 13.77 -8.62 25.93
C PRO A 63 14.48 -8.24 24.62
N THR A 64 15.67 -8.77 24.39
CA THR A 64 16.48 -8.49 23.20
C THR A 64 15.78 -8.92 21.91
N SER A 65 15.14 -10.09 21.91
CA SER A 65 14.40 -10.61 20.76
C SER A 65 13.14 -9.79 20.46
N PHE A 66 12.43 -9.35 21.51
CA PHE A 66 11.26 -8.49 21.39
C PHE A 66 11.62 -7.11 20.81
N PHE A 67 12.64 -6.43 21.37
CA PHE A 67 13.08 -5.13 20.86
C PHE A 67 13.64 -5.22 19.44
N GLY A 68 14.34 -6.32 19.10
CA GLY A 68 14.79 -6.58 17.73
C GLY A 68 13.63 -6.67 16.74
N GLY A 69 12.58 -7.43 17.07
CA GLY A 69 11.37 -7.51 16.26
C GLY A 69 10.64 -6.17 16.09
N LEU A 70 10.57 -5.37 17.17
CA LEU A 70 9.97 -4.04 17.15
C LEU A 70 10.71 -3.06 16.20
N VAL A 71 12.05 -3.07 16.22
CA VAL A 71 12.87 -2.25 15.31
C VAL A 71 12.66 -2.65 13.85
N ILE A 72 12.56 -3.95 13.57
CA ILE A 72 12.28 -4.44 12.22
C ILE A 72 10.89 -3.98 11.76
N LEU A 73 9.88 -4.12 12.60
CA LEU A 73 8.50 -3.72 12.27
C LEU A 73 8.40 -2.21 12.00
N THR A 74 8.95 -1.39 12.90
CA THR A 74 8.95 0.07 12.77
C THR A 74 9.75 0.54 11.55
N GLY A 75 10.95 -0.03 11.33
CA GLY A 75 11.76 0.27 10.15
C GLY A 75 11.07 -0.11 8.84
N THR A 76 10.38 -1.26 8.80
CA THR A 76 9.60 -1.70 7.63
C THR A 76 8.43 -0.76 7.35
N ALA A 77 7.71 -0.32 8.39
CA ALA A 77 6.60 0.61 8.27
C ALA A 77 7.06 1.99 7.76
N LEU A 78 8.14 2.55 8.32
CA LEU A 78 8.72 3.82 7.87
C LEU A 78 9.22 3.72 6.43
N ALA A 79 9.95 2.66 6.07
CA ALA A 79 10.42 2.45 4.71
C ALA A 79 9.27 2.31 3.70
N TYR A 80 8.16 1.69 4.12
CA TYR A 80 6.95 1.59 3.30
C TYR A 80 6.28 2.95 3.08
N LEU A 81 6.08 3.73 4.16
CA LEU A 81 5.51 5.07 4.08
C LEU A 81 6.38 6.02 3.24
N TRP A 82 7.69 5.98 3.44
CA TRP A 82 8.62 6.86 2.72
C TRP A 82 8.69 6.53 1.23
N ARG A 83 8.56 5.24 0.86
CA ARG A 83 8.46 4.83 -0.55
C ARG A 83 7.15 5.29 -1.19
N ARG A 84 6.05 5.30 -0.44
CA ARG A 84 4.75 5.82 -0.88
C ARG A 84 4.82 7.32 -1.18
N GLU A 85 5.42 8.11 -0.28
CA GLU A 85 5.62 9.55 -0.51
C GLU A 85 6.53 9.83 -1.71
N LYS A 86 7.60 9.04 -1.90
CA LYS A 86 8.53 9.21 -3.02
C LYS A 86 7.91 8.84 -4.37
N GLN A 87 6.88 7.98 -4.39
CA GLN A 87 6.09 7.73 -5.60
C GLN A 87 5.17 8.91 -5.92
N GLN A 88 4.58 9.56 -4.92
CA GLN A 88 3.73 10.75 -5.11
C GLN A 88 4.53 11.98 -5.61
N ARG A 89 5.76 12.20 -5.12
CA ARG A 89 6.63 13.30 -5.58
C ARG A 89 7.24 13.12 -6.98
N ARG A 90 7.01 11.98 -7.64
CA ARG A 90 7.55 11.69 -8.99
C ARG A 90 6.53 11.87 -10.12
N LEU A 91 5.31 12.31 -9.81
CA LEU A 91 4.32 12.69 -10.81
C LEU A 91 4.41 14.22 -11.03
N PRO A 92 4.66 14.69 -12.26
CA PRO A 92 4.74 16.12 -12.61
C PRO A 92 3.37 16.81 -12.56
#